data_AF-A0A1B7WA79-F1
#
_entry.id   AF-A0A1B7WA79-F1
#
_cell.length_a   1.000
_cell.length_b   1.000
_cell.length_c   1.000
_cell.angle_alpha   90.00
_cell.angle_beta   90.00
_cell.angle_gamma   90.00
#
_symmetry.space_group_name_H-M   'P 1'
#
loop_
_entity.id
_entity.type
_entity.pdbx_description
1 polymer ?
#
loop_
_entity_poly.entity_id
_entity_poly.type
_entity_poly.pdbx_seq_one_letter_code
_entity_poly.pdbx_strand_id
1 'polypeptide(L)'
;MARKSQDFKDLMKQKQSSQDKQKNLEALRKKMVEGGFGELAANIPIEPKGAPKMSEILQQFVAPYLDNVSTLRRRKSLFSLAAIAWNTALATESEKQPILEAFLEKHLPTEDAETQHQVRQMIDELITRKHQHFSDNKYFILDFQITETGQRYDISVASTLLENPE
;
A
#
# COMPACT_ATOMS: atom_id res chain seq x y z
N MET A 1 38.76 -13.84 16.71
CA MET A 1 37.64 -13.42 17.60
C MET A 1 36.78 -12.34 16.91
N ALA A 2 36.07 -12.66 15.81
CA ALA A 2 35.37 -11.65 14.99
C ALA A 2 33.83 -11.83 14.89
N ARG A 3 33.26 -12.95 15.37
CA ARG A 3 31.82 -13.25 15.25
C ARG A 3 30.92 -12.35 16.11
N LYS A 4 31.36 -11.98 17.33
CA LYS A 4 30.55 -11.18 18.28
C LYS A 4 30.20 -9.76 17.80
N SER A 5 30.96 -9.18 16.86
CA SER A 5 30.73 -7.80 16.40
C SER A 5 29.75 -7.70 15.22
N GLN A 6 29.58 -8.78 14.45
CA GLN A 6 28.53 -8.87 13.42
C GLN A 6 27.17 -9.12 14.06
N ASP A 7 27.08 -10.09 14.97
CA ASP A 7 25.83 -10.43 15.67
C ASP A 7 25.26 -9.22 16.43
N PHE A 8 26.10 -8.40 17.06
CA PHE A 8 25.67 -7.18 17.76
C PHE A 8 25.18 -6.09 16.81
N LYS A 9 25.83 -5.91 15.65
CA LYS A 9 25.39 -4.94 14.63
C LYS A 9 24.07 -5.36 14.00
N ASP A 10 23.88 -6.66 13.75
CA ASP A 10 22.65 -7.19 13.19
C ASP A 10 21.49 -7.11 14.20
N LEU A 11 21.76 -7.38 15.48
CA LEU A 11 20.77 -7.19 16.55
C LEU A 11 20.33 -5.72 16.67
N MET A 12 21.27 -4.78 16.55
CA MET A 12 20.97 -3.33 16.60
C MET A 12 20.19 -2.88 15.36
N LYS A 13 20.52 -3.38 14.16
CA LYS A 13 19.76 -3.12 12.92
C LYS A 13 18.34 -3.69 13.00
N GLN A 14 18.20 -4.90 13.52
CA GLN A 14 16.89 -5.54 13.70
C GLN A 14 16.04 -4.75 14.71
N LYS A 15 16.65 -4.28 15.81
CA LYS A 15 15.97 -3.48 16.84
C LYS A 15 15.57 -2.09 16.32
N GLN A 16 16.42 -1.43 15.52
CA GLN A 16 16.07 -0.17 14.86
C GLN A 16 14.96 -0.35 13.83
N SER A 17 15.08 -1.34 12.93
CA SER A 17 14.05 -1.67 11.95
C SER A 17 12.69 -1.93 12.59
N SER A 18 12.64 -2.66 13.72
CA SER A 18 11.39 -2.95 14.42
C SER A 18 10.84 -1.73 15.17
N GLN A 19 11.69 -0.88 15.73
CA GLN A 19 11.27 0.40 16.32
C GLN A 19 10.73 1.37 15.28
N ASP A 20 11.39 1.51 14.13
CA ASP A 20 10.96 2.40 13.04
C ASP A 20 9.65 1.91 12.44
N LYS A 21 9.52 0.58 12.26
CA LYS A 21 8.27 -0.03 11.84
C LYS A 21 7.13 0.27 12.82
N GLN A 22 7.38 0.16 14.12
CA GLN A 22 6.36 0.43 15.14
C GLN A 22 5.92 1.89 15.15
N LYS A 23 6.85 2.84 15.03
CA LYS A 23 6.53 4.27 14.88
C LYS A 23 5.71 4.56 13.62
N ASN A 24 6.01 3.90 12.51
CA ASN A 24 5.25 4.04 11.27
C ASN A 24 3.81 3.52 11.40
N LEU A 25 3.63 2.40 12.11
CA LEU A 25 2.29 1.87 12.38
C LEU A 25 1.48 2.81 13.28
N GLU A 26 2.11 3.42 14.29
CA GLU A 26 1.47 4.42 15.14
C GLU A 26 1.11 5.69 14.37
N ALA A 27 1.99 6.17 13.50
CA ALA A 27 1.72 7.31 12.63
C ALA A 27 0.56 7.02 11.67
N LEU A 28 0.51 5.83 11.08
CA LEU A 28 -0.59 5.38 10.23
C LEU A 28 -1.91 5.32 10.99
N ARG A 29 -1.91 4.78 12.23
CA ARG A 29 -3.10 4.79 13.11
C ARG A 29 -3.59 6.19 13.38
N LYS A 30 -2.69 7.09 13.77
CA LYS A 30 -3.03 8.48 14.05
C LYS A 30 -3.66 9.17 12.84
N LYS A 31 -3.08 8.96 11.65
CA LYS A 31 -3.61 9.50 10.39
C LYS A 31 -5.01 8.97 10.06
N MET A 32 -5.29 7.68 10.30
CA MET A 32 -6.63 7.12 10.10
C MET A 32 -7.66 7.71 11.07
N VAL A 33 -7.29 7.91 12.34
CA VAL A 33 -8.17 8.56 13.35
C VAL A 33 -8.51 9.98 12.91
N GLU A 34 -7.50 10.77 12.52
CA GLU A 34 -7.67 12.15 12.05
C GLU A 34 -8.41 12.24 10.71
N GLY A 35 -8.32 11.20 9.86
CA GLY A 35 -8.93 11.12 8.53
C GLY A 35 -10.40 10.68 8.51
N GLY A 36 -11.06 10.59 9.67
CA GLY A 36 -12.51 10.30 9.74
C GLY A 36 -12.88 8.85 10.02
N PHE A 37 -11.91 7.95 10.25
CA PHE A 37 -12.19 6.57 10.66
C PHE A 37 -12.47 6.42 12.16
N GLY A 38 -12.28 7.47 12.98
CA GLY A 38 -12.70 7.50 14.38
C GLY A 38 -12.26 6.27 15.19
N GLU A 39 -13.19 5.66 15.93
CA GLU A 39 -12.93 4.44 16.71
C GLU A 39 -12.69 3.18 15.86
N LEU A 40 -13.17 3.16 14.59
CA LEU A 40 -12.92 2.03 13.69
C LEU A 40 -11.42 1.88 13.40
N ALA A 41 -10.66 2.99 13.36
CA ALA A 41 -9.21 2.98 13.18
C ALA A 41 -8.45 2.22 14.28
N ALA A 42 -8.98 2.18 15.51
CA ALA A 42 -8.37 1.46 16.62
C ALA A 42 -8.53 -0.06 16.48
N ASN A 43 -9.63 -0.50 15.86
CA ASN A 43 -10.01 -1.89 15.69
C ASN A 43 -9.60 -2.48 14.33
N ILE A 44 -9.23 -1.64 13.35
CA ILE A 44 -8.69 -2.11 12.07
C ILE A 44 -7.33 -2.79 12.33
N PRO A 45 -7.18 -4.08 11.97
CA PRO A 45 -5.92 -4.76 12.13
C PRO A 45 -4.90 -4.23 11.10
N ILE A 46 -3.83 -3.61 11.59
CA ILE A 46 -2.70 -3.18 10.77
C ILE A 46 -1.65 -4.28 10.88
N GLU A 47 -1.39 -4.97 9.77
CA GLU A 47 -0.56 -6.19 9.72
C GLU A 47 -0.99 -7.27 10.75
N PRO A 48 -2.22 -7.83 10.65
CA PRO A 48 -2.67 -8.88 11.56
C PRO A 48 -1.71 -10.07 11.58
N LYS A 49 -1.28 -10.51 12.77
CA LYS A 49 -0.47 -11.73 12.91
C LYS A 49 -1.27 -12.93 12.40
N GLY A 50 -0.74 -13.64 11.41
CA GLY A 50 -1.37 -14.82 10.81
C GLY A 50 -2.18 -14.54 9.53
N ALA A 51 -2.40 -13.27 9.17
CA ALA A 51 -2.96 -12.89 7.88
C ALA A 51 -1.83 -12.60 6.85
N PRO A 52 -2.12 -12.69 5.54
CA PRO A 52 -1.18 -12.27 4.51
C PRO A 52 -0.75 -10.82 4.74
N LYS A 53 0.55 -10.56 4.83
CA LYS A 53 1.05 -9.20 5.05
C LYS A 53 0.79 -8.36 3.82
N MET A 54 -0.19 -7.47 3.90
CA MET A 54 -0.55 -6.57 2.81
C MET A 54 0.60 -5.66 2.37
N SER A 55 1.53 -5.34 3.27
CA SER A 55 2.78 -4.62 2.95
C SER A 55 3.70 -5.41 2.01
N GLU A 56 3.83 -6.72 2.20
CA GLU A 56 4.62 -7.60 1.32
C GLU A 56 3.88 -7.88 0.01
N ILE A 57 2.56 -8.08 0.08
CA ILE A 57 1.72 -8.30 -1.10
C ILE A 57 1.71 -7.08 -2.01
N LEU A 58 1.50 -5.87 -1.48
CA LEU A 58 1.54 -4.66 -2.29
C LEU A 58 2.89 -4.46 -2.96
N GLN A 59 4.00 -4.80 -2.29
CA GLN A 59 5.33 -4.75 -2.90
C GLN A 59 5.47 -5.73 -4.07
N GLN A 60 5.00 -6.97 -3.91
CA GLN A 60 5.01 -7.97 -5.00
C GLN A 60 4.06 -7.59 -6.14
N PHE A 61 2.95 -6.95 -5.79
CA PHE A 61 1.95 -6.48 -6.74
C PHE A 61 2.53 -5.43 -7.69
N VAL A 62 3.24 -4.44 -7.14
CA VAL A 62 3.88 -3.37 -7.93
C VAL A 62 5.30 -3.68 -8.40
N ALA A 63 5.83 -4.87 -8.10
CA ALA A 63 7.22 -5.24 -8.40
C ALA A 63 7.68 -4.92 -9.84
N PRO A 64 6.87 -5.16 -10.91
CA PRO A 64 7.27 -4.82 -12.27
C PRO A 64 7.57 -3.33 -12.51
N TYR A 65 7.07 -2.45 -11.64
CA TYR A 65 7.18 -1.00 -11.77
C TYR A 65 8.22 -0.40 -10.81
N LEU A 66 8.72 -1.16 -9.84
CA LEU A 66 9.63 -0.63 -8.81
C LEU A 66 10.99 -0.19 -9.38
N ASP A 67 11.49 -0.87 -10.42
CA ASP A 67 12.79 -0.57 -11.03
C ASP A 67 12.80 0.80 -11.73
N ASN A 68 11.63 1.28 -12.16
CA ASN A 68 11.47 2.57 -12.83
C ASN A 68 11.20 3.73 -11.86
N VAL A 69 11.21 3.46 -10.54
CA VAL A 69 10.74 4.39 -9.51
C VAL A 69 11.81 4.59 -8.44
N SER A 70 12.66 5.60 -8.65
CA SER A 70 13.86 5.88 -7.84
C SER A 70 13.69 6.95 -6.75
N THR A 71 12.53 7.60 -6.65
CA THR A 71 12.30 8.68 -5.67
C THR A 71 11.13 8.35 -4.75
N LEU A 72 11.21 8.75 -3.48
CA LEU A 72 10.13 8.58 -2.50
C LEU A 72 8.79 9.11 -3.02
N ARG A 73 8.79 10.26 -3.71
CA ARG A 73 7.57 10.85 -4.30
C ARG A 73 6.95 9.92 -5.34
N ARG A 74 7.72 9.49 -6.34
CA ARG A 74 7.22 8.58 -7.39
C ARG A 74 6.79 7.24 -6.79
N ARG A 75 7.48 6.75 -5.76
CA ARG A 75 7.13 5.52 -5.04
C ARG A 75 5.78 5.67 -4.35
N LYS A 76 5.57 6.76 -3.61
CA LYS A 76 4.27 7.08 -3.00
C LYS A 76 3.15 7.12 -4.05
N SER A 77 3.36 7.77 -5.19
CA SER A 77 2.39 7.79 -6.30
C SER A 77 2.08 6.40 -6.85
N LEU A 78 3.10 5.55 -7.06
CA LEU A 78 2.93 4.16 -7.51
C LEU A 78 2.09 3.35 -6.53
N PHE A 79 2.38 3.44 -5.22
CA PHE A 79 1.62 2.71 -4.21
C PHE A 79 0.20 3.27 -4.02
N SER A 80 -0.01 4.58 -4.21
CA SER A 80 -1.36 5.17 -4.27
C SER A 80 -2.17 4.58 -5.42
N LEU A 81 -1.56 4.52 -6.60
CA LEU A 81 -2.19 3.92 -7.79
C LEU A 81 -2.52 2.44 -7.56
N ALA A 82 -1.57 1.71 -6.98
CA ALA A 82 -1.73 0.30 -6.69
C ALA A 82 -2.83 0.02 -5.67
N ALA A 83 -2.95 0.84 -4.61
CA ALA A 83 -4.03 0.70 -3.63
C ALA A 83 -5.40 0.88 -4.27
N ILE A 84 -5.51 1.78 -5.25
CA ILE A 84 -6.76 2.03 -5.97
C ILE A 84 -7.05 0.90 -6.93
N ALA A 85 -6.11 0.51 -7.78
CA ALA A 85 -6.27 -0.65 -8.66
C ALA A 85 -6.67 -1.91 -7.86
N TRP A 86 -6.07 -2.12 -6.69
CA TRP A 86 -6.41 -3.21 -5.80
C TRP A 86 -7.85 -3.14 -5.28
N ASN A 87 -8.28 -2.00 -4.75
CA ASN A 87 -9.63 -1.81 -4.22
C ASN A 87 -10.68 -1.87 -5.35
N THR A 88 -10.38 -1.29 -6.52
CA THR A 88 -11.23 -1.37 -7.72
C THR A 88 -11.39 -2.81 -8.20
N ALA A 89 -10.37 -3.65 -8.08
CA ALA A 89 -10.47 -5.08 -8.40
C ALA A 89 -11.35 -5.87 -7.41
N LEU A 90 -11.69 -5.31 -6.25
CA LEU A 90 -12.60 -5.89 -5.27
C LEU A 90 -14.01 -5.29 -5.34
N ALA A 91 -14.15 -4.11 -5.95
CA ALA A 91 -15.42 -3.42 -6.09
C ALA A 91 -16.32 -4.07 -7.16
N THR A 92 -17.63 -3.82 -7.06
CA THR A 92 -18.59 -4.26 -8.09
C THR A 92 -18.37 -3.50 -9.40
N GLU A 93 -18.76 -4.07 -10.55
CA GLU A 93 -18.60 -3.39 -11.86
C GLU A 93 -19.22 -1.99 -11.89
N SER A 94 -20.34 -1.78 -11.16
CA SER A 94 -20.99 -0.48 -11.01
C SER A 94 -20.16 0.56 -10.25
N GLU A 95 -19.26 0.12 -9.37
CA GLU A 95 -18.44 0.99 -8.51
C GLU A 95 -17.06 1.28 -9.09
N LYS A 96 -16.58 0.45 -10.02
CA LYS A 96 -15.23 0.58 -10.59
C LYS A 96 -15.01 1.92 -11.29
N GLN A 97 -15.94 2.32 -12.17
CA GLN A 97 -15.79 3.55 -12.94
C GLN A 97 -15.81 4.80 -12.03
N PRO A 98 -16.78 4.97 -11.11
CA PRO A 98 -16.79 6.10 -10.19
C PRO A 98 -15.51 6.22 -9.34
N ILE A 99 -14.98 5.10 -8.83
CA ILE A 99 -13.73 5.10 -8.04
C ILE A 99 -12.55 5.60 -8.88
N LEU A 100 -12.47 5.11 -10.12
CA LEU A 100 -11.40 5.48 -11.05
C LEU A 100 -11.47 6.97 -11.44
N GLU A 101 -12.66 7.46 -11.83
CA GLU A 101 -12.83 8.88 -12.19
C GLU A 101 -12.49 9.80 -11.02
N ALA A 102 -13.01 9.53 -9.83
CA ALA A 102 -12.74 10.34 -8.64
C ALA A 102 -11.24 10.40 -8.30
N PHE A 103 -10.50 9.31 -8.53
CA PHE A 103 -9.05 9.32 -8.36
C PHE A 103 -8.36 10.21 -9.39
N LEU A 104 -8.70 10.05 -10.67
CA LEU A 104 -8.07 10.80 -11.75
C LEU A 104 -8.33 12.30 -11.60
N GLU A 105 -9.57 12.71 -11.30
CA GLU A 105 -9.93 14.11 -11.05
C GLU A 105 -9.14 14.72 -9.88
N LYS A 106 -8.92 13.94 -8.81
CA LYS A 106 -8.24 14.42 -7.61
C LYS A 106 -6.72 14.50 -7.77
N HIS A 107 -6.13 13.62 -8.58
CA HIS A 107 -4.68 13.42 -8.61
C HIS A 107 -4.00 13.82 -9.92
N LEU A 108 -4.76 14.00 -11.01
CA LEU A 108 -4.25 14.38 -12.31
C LEU A 108 -4.99 15.63 -12.81
N PRO A 109 -4.27 16.62 -13.36
CA PRO A 109 -4.90 17.73 -14.07
C PRO A 109 -5.75 17.21 -15.23
N THR A 110 -6.96 17.75 -15.39
CA THR A 110 -7.90 17.37 -16.46
C THR A 110 -7.41 17.73 -17.87
N GLU A 111 -6.41 18.60 -17.98
CA GLU A 111 -5.84 19.06 -19.25
C GLU A 111 -4.81 18.09 -19.84
N ASP A 112 -4.41 17.04 -19.11
CA ASP A 112 -3.41 16.08 -19.54
C ASP A 112 -4.04 14.71 -19.86
N ALA A 113 -4.76 14.66 -20.98
CA ALA A 113 -5.49 13.47 -21.43
C ALA A 113 -4.58 12.27 -21.74
N GLU A 114 -3.34 12.52 -22.20
CA GLU A 114 -2.37 11.45 -22.48
C GLU A 114 -1.91 10.78 -21.17
N THR A 115 -1.53 11.57 -20.17
CA THR A 115 -1.15 11.03 -18.85
C THR A 115 -2.33 10.32 -18.20
N GLN A 116 -3.56 10.85 -18.30
CA GLN A 116 -4.74 10.15 -17.79
C GLN A 116 -4.95 8.79 -18.48
N HIS A 117 -4.77 8.72 -19.80
CA HIS A 117 -4.87 7.46 -20.53
C HIS A 117 -3.81 6.45 -20.08
N GLN A 118 -2.55 6.87 -19.96
CA GLN A 118 -1.46 6.01 -19.49
C GLN A 118 -1.72 5.48 -18.07
N VAL A 119 -2.24 6.33 -17.17
CA VAL A 119 -2.57 5.94 -15.80
C VAL A 119 -3.73 4.95 -15.77
N ARG A 120 -4.76 5.13 -16.61
CA ARG A 120 -5.87 4.16 -16.75
C ARG A 120 -5.36 2.81 -17.21
N GLN A 121 -4.54 2.77 -18.26
CA GLN A 121 -3.94 1.52 -18.76
C GLN A 121 -3.15 0.80 -17.66
N MET A 122 -2.35 1.54 -16.89
CA MET A 122 -1.60 0.97 -15.78
C MET A 122 -2.51 0.40 -14.68
N ILE A 123 -3.64 1.05 -14.38
CA ILE A 123 -4.64 0.54 -13.43
C ILE A 123 -5.26 -0.76 -13.95
N ASP A 124 -5.64 -0.82 -15.22
CA ASP A 124 -6.23 -2.02 -15.83
C ASP A 124 -5.26 -3.21 -15.82
N GLU A 125 -3.97 -2.96 -16.10
CA GLU A 125 -2.92 -3.96 -15.99
C GLU A 125 -2.75 -4.47 -14.55
N LEU A 126 -2.77 -3.56 -13.57
CA LEU A 126 -2.70 -3.91 -12.15
C LEU A 126 -3.94 -4.69 -11.70
N ILE A 127 -5.15 -4.30 -12.12
CA ILE A 127 -6.39 -5.04 -11.84
C ILE A 127 -6.30 -6.45 -12.41
N THR A 128 -5.85 -6.59 -13.66
CA THR A 128 -5.66 -7.90 -14.31
C THR A 128 -4.66 -8.75 -13.53
N ARG A 129 -3.53 -8.16 -13.13
CA ARG A 129 -2.50 -8.82 -12.31
C ARG A 129 -3.05 -9.27 -10.95
N LYS A 130 -3.92 -8.47 -10.32
CA LYS A 130 -4.57 -8.82 -9.05
C LYS A 130 -5.40 -10.09 -9.23
N HIS A 131 -6.22 -10.16 -10.27
CA HIS A 131 -7.03 -11.34 -10.56
C HIS A 131 -6.19 -12.59 -10.84
N GLN A 132 -5.05 -12.45 -11.51
CA GLN A 132 -4.18 -13.57 -11.87
C GLN A 132 -3.35 -14.13 -10.71
N HIS A 133 -2.86 -13.28 -9.82
CA HIS A 133 -1.87 -13.66 -8.80
C HIS A 133 -2.36 -13.52 -7.35
N PHE A 134 -3.45 -12.80 -7.12
CA PHE A 134 -3.94 -12.41 -5.80
C PHE A 134 -5.48 -12.49 -5.70
N SER A 135 -6.11 -13.40 -6.45
CA SER A 135 -7.56 -13.59 -6.51
C SER A 135 -8.21 -13.78 -5.13
N ASP A 136 -7.53 -14.53 -4.28
CA ASP A 136 -8.03 -15.03 -2.99
C ASP A 136 -7.98 -13.96 -1.89
N ASN A 137 -7.21 -12.90 -2.11
CA ASN A 137 -7.11 -11.80 -1.18
C ASN A 137 -8.27 -10.82 -1.40
N LYS A 138 -9.11 -10.68 -0.37
CA LYS A 138 -10.30 -9.82 -0.32
C LYS A 138 -10.13 -8.62 0.63
N TYR A 139 -8.92 -8.39 1.14
CA TYR A 139 -8.66 -7.26 2.03
C TYR A 139 -8.61 -5.97 1.22
N PHE A 140 -9.42 -5.00 1.62
CA PHE A 140 -9.37 -3.64 1.11
C PHE A 140 -8.23 -2.87 1.78
N ILE A 141 -7.55 -2.03 1.02
CA ILE A 141 -6.51 -1.14 1.53
C ILE A 141 -7.16 0.18 1.94
N LEU A 142 -7.04 0.53 3.22
CA LEU A 142 -7.63 1.76 3.77
C LEU A 142 -6.63 2.91 3.72
N ASP A 143 -5.38 2.64 4.11
CA ASP A 143 -4.30 3.61 4.03
C ASP A 143 -2.95 2.89 4.01
N PHE A 144 -1.91 3.60 3.58
CA PHE A 144 -0.55 3.12 3.62
C PHE A 144 0.44 4.25 3.90
N GLN A 145 1.61 3.87 4.39
CA GLN A 145 2.70 4.78 4.64
C GLN A 145 4.01 4.19 4.11
N ILE A 146 4.78 5.02 3.40
CA ILE A 146 6.13 4.67 2.95
C ILE A 146 7.12 5.56 3.70
N THR A 147 8.11 4.92 4.31
CA THR A 147 9.26 5.60 4.90
C THR A 147 10.55 5.21 4.21
N GLU A 148 11.43 6.19 4.07
CA GLU A 148 12.76 6.02 3.51
C GLU A 148 13.78 5.98 4.66
N THR A 149 14.49 4.86 4.77
CA THR A 149 15.52 4.62 5.78
C THR A 149 16.84 4.35 5.06
N GLY A 150 17.63 5.40 4.85
CA GLY A 150 18.85 5.32 4.04
C GLY A 150 18.52 5.06 2.57
N GLN A 151 18.92 3.89 2.05
CA GLN A 151 18.60 3.45 0.68
C GLN A 151 17.43 2.46 0.62
N ARG A 152 16.76 2.21 1.75
CA ARG A 152 15.64 1.27 1.84
C ARG A 152 14.33 2.01 2.00
N TYR A 153 13.28 1.43 1.43
CA TYR A 153 11.93 1.92 1.55
C TYR A 153 11.10 0.86 2.26
N ASP A 154 10.58 1.22 3.43
CA ASP A 154 9.67 0.38 4.20
C ASP A 154 8.24 0.85 3.96
N ILE A 155 7.31 -0.11 3.85
CA ILE A 155 5.88 0.17 3.69
C ILE A 155 5.08 -0.48 4.81
N SER A 156 4.17 0.30 5.38
CA SER A 156 3.14 -0.14 6.32
C SER A 156 1.77 0.04 5.69
N VAL A 157 0.89 -0.96 5.82
CA VAL A 157 -0.43 -0.96 5.16
C VAL A 157 -1.50 -1.29 6.19
N ALA A 158 -2.52 -0.45 6.26
CA ALA A 158 -3.74 -0.71 6.99
C ALA A 158 -4.76 -1.31 6.02
N SER A 159 -5.29 -2.47 6.36
CA SER A 159 -6.22 -3.20 5.51
C SER A 159 -7.31 -3.86 6.32
N THR A 160 -8.49 -3.99 5.75
CA THR A 160 -9.63 -4.63 6.39
C THR A 160 -10.27 -5.64 5.47
N LEU A 161 -10.79 -6.73 6.04
CA LEU A 161 -11.70 -7.61 5.33
C LEU A 161 -13.09 -6.99 5.50
N LEU A 162 -13.68 -6.51 4.41
CA LEU A 162 -15.11 -6.26 4.38
C LEU A 162 -15.74 -7.63 4.10
N GLU A 163 -16.28 -8.28 5.14
CA GLU A 163 -17.26 -9.33 4.91
C GLU A 163 -18.41 -8.66 4.16
N ASN A 164 -18.63 -9.00 2.89
CA ASN A 164 -19.88 -8.65 2.24
C ASN A 164 -20.98 -9.32 3.05
N PRO A 165 -21.93 -8.59 3.68
CA PRO A 165 -23.17 -9.22 4.08
C PRO A 165 -23.83 -9.73 2.80
N GLU A 166 -24.10 -11.03 2.74
CA GLU A 166 -24.90 -11.66 1.68
C GLU A 166 -26.25 -10.96 1.49
#